data_AF-A0A536UBM5-F1
#
_entry.id   AF-A0A536UBM5-F1
#
_cell.length_a   1.000
_cell.length_b   1.000
_cell.length_c   1.000
_cell.angle_alpha   90.00
_cell.angle_beta   90.00
_cell.angle_gamma   90.00
#
_symmetry.space_group_name_H-M   'P 1'
#
loop_
_entity.id
_entity.type
_entity.pdbx_description
1 polymer ?
#
loop_
_entity_poly.entity_id
_entity_poly.type
_entity_poly.pdbx_seq_one_letter_code
_entity_poly.pdbx_strand_id
1 'polypeptide(L)'
;MAKLFTSVWRSATFLLALVTVTVSLALPNKVAASEQLPLMISTQKALGPVPGTFSTSGAFADYGTLITEQRTTSALPSPFGVVTHLVLLFEGQQGTFTLRTQIIETVTNDPNIFADDGVWVIISGTGLYGNLRGTGKIDGTVNDATNLITRIYTGIVQFP
;
A
#
# COMPACT_ATOMS: atom_id res chain seq x y z
N MET A 1 -100.95 21.80 -9.51
CA MET A 1 -100.54 21.22 -8.20
C MET A 1 -99.01 21.30 -8.09
N ALA A 2 -98.50 22.07 -7.11
CA ALA A 2 -97.20 21.96 -6.38
C ALA A 2 -95.89 21.62 -7.14
N LYS A 3 -94.70 22.22 -6.97
CA LYS A 3 -94.04 22.99 -5.88
C LYS A 3 -92.73 23.57 -6.50
N LEU A 4 -92.45 24.87 -6.37
CA LEU A 4 -91.52 25.52 -5.43
C LEU A 4 -90.00 25.36 -5.72
N PHE A 5 -89.39 26.53 -5.98
CA PHE A 5 -87.96 26.87 -5.94
C PHE A 5 -87.26 26.44 -4.65
N THR A 6 -85.96 26.09 -4.74
CA THR A 6 -84.89 26.71 -3.92
C THR A 6 -83.50 26.43 -4.50
N SER A 7 -82.77 27.51 -4.76
CA SER A 7 -81.34 27.58 -5.00
C SER A 7 -80.56 27.22 -3.72
N VAL A 8 -79.49 26.44 -3.84
CA VAL A 8 -78.52 26.23 -2.76
C VAL A 8 -77.12 26.51 -3.30
N TRP A 9 -76.57 27.65 -2.91
CA TRP A 9 -75.15 27.98 -2.98
C TRP A 9 -74.35 27.00 -2.10
N ARG A 10 -73.22 26.49 -2.59
CA ARG A 10 -72.20 25.86 -1.75
C ARG A 10 -70.84 26.49 -2.01
N SER A 11 -70.32 27.03 -0.91
CA SER A 11 -69.07 27.77 -0.78
C SER A 11 -67.83 26.89 -0.90
N ALA A 12 -66.73 27.57 -1.22
CA ALA A 12 -65.38 27.09 -1.46
C ALA A 12 -64.72 26.32 -0.30
N THR A 13 -63.75 25.46 -0.64
CA THR A 13 -62.62 25.15 0.24
C THR A 13 -61.38 24.87 -0.61
N PHE A 14 -60.48 25.85 -0.73
CA PHE A 14 -59.15 25.69 -1.30
C PHE A 14 -58.23 25.12 -0.22
N LEU A 15 -57.70 23.92 -0.45
CA LEU A 15 -56.68 23.28 0.39
C LEU A 15 -55.31 23.87 0.04
N LEU A 16 -54.72 24.60 0.99
CA LEU A 16 -53.36 25.12 0.93
C LEU A 16 -52.38 23.95 1.20
N ALA A 17 -51.60 23.55 0.20
CA ALA A 17 -50.55 22.55 0.36
C ALA A 17 -49.27 23.20 0.92
N LEU A 18 -48.88 22.82 2.14
CA LEU A 18 -47.65 23.28 2.79
C LEU A 18 -46.46 22.45 2.27
N VAL A 19 -45.66 23.03 1.37
CA VAL A 19 -44.40 22.43 0.92
C VAL A 19 -43.35 22.61 2.01
N THR A 20 -42.97 21.53 2.67
CA THR A 20 -41.85 21.51 3.61
C THR A 20 -40.56 21.30 2.83
N VAL A 21 -39.76 22.36 2.71
CA VAL A 21 -38.40 22.29 2.16
C VAL A 21 -37.45 21.82 3.27
N THR A 22 -37.04 20.56 3.24
CA THR A 22 -35.96 20.05 4.10
C THR A 22 -34.62 20.50 3.54
N VAL A 23 -34.01 21.50 4.18
CA VAL A 23 -32.62 21.90 3.89
C VAL A 23 -31.70 20.91 4.60
N SER A 24 -31.10 19.99 3.85
CA SER A 24 -30.05 19.10 4.36
C SER A 24 -28.77 19.89 4.57
N LEU A 25 -28.47 20.23 5.83
CA LEU A 25 -27.16 20.74 6.24
C LEU A 25 -26.12 19.63 6.07
N ALA A 26 -25.37 19.65 4.97
CA ALA A 26 -24.21 18.79 4.77
C ALA A 26 -23.11 19.21 5.76
N LEU A 27 -22.88 18.40 6.80
CA LEU A 27 -21.71 18.55 7.65
C LEU A 27 -20.46 18.17 6.82
N PRO A 28 -19.34 18.90 6.96
CA PRO A 28 -18.10 18.52 6.31
C PRO A 28 -17.69 17.13 6.81
N ASN A 29 -17.58 16.17 5.88
CA ASN A 29 -17.01 14.86 6.18
C ASN A 29 -15.57 15.08 6.65
N LYS A 30 -15.34 14.89 7.95
CA LYS A 30 -13.99 14.81 8.49
C LYS A 30 -13.36 13.55 7.89
N VAL A 31 -12.50 13.73 6.89
CA VAL A 31 -11.71 12.63 6.32
C VAL A 31 -10.92 12.00 7.47
N ALA A 32 -11.14 10.71 7.72
CA ALA A 32 -10.39 9.99 8.74
C ALA A 32 -8.90 10.08 8.39
N ALA A 33 -8.05 10.35 9.38
CA ALA A 33 -6.62 10.33 9.17
C ALA A 33 -6.22 8.90 8.74
N SER A 34 -5.50 8.80 7.63
CA SER A 34 -4.94 7.54 7.14
C SER A 34 -4.12 6.88 8.25
N GLU A 35 -4.50 5.66 8.64
CA GLU A 35 -3.87 4.95 9.75
C GLU A 35 -2.47 4.48 9.35
N GLN A 36 -1.49 4.84 10.17
CA GLN A 36 -0.10 4.41 10.00
C GLN A 36 0.13 3.09 10.74
N LEU A 37 0.41 2.04 9.98
CA LEU A 37 0.53 0.67 10.47
C LEU A 37 1.93 0.11 10.19
N PRO A 38 2.50 -0.68 11.12
CA PRO A 38 3.78 -1.34 10.88
C PRO A 38 3.64 -2.41 9.80
N LEU A 39 4.63 -2.53 8.93
CA LEU A 39 4.75 -3.59 7.93
C LEU A 39 6.10 -4.27 8.06
N MET A 40 6.09 -5.60 8.07
CA MET A 40 7.26 -6.43 7.90
C MET A 40 7.11 -7.27 6.62
N ILE A 41 8.14 -7.28 5.76
CA ILE A 41 8.24 -8.12 4.56
C ILE A 41 9.47 -9.00 4.71
N SER A 42 9.30 -10.32 4.65
CA SER A 42 10.41 -11.27 4.61
C SER A 42 10.58 -11.76 3.18
N THR A 43 11.82 -11.90 2.72
CA THR A 43 12.13 -12.35 1.36
C THR A 43 13.23 -13.39 1.34
N GLN A 44 13.13 -14.32 0.39
CA GLN A 44 14.17 -15.30 0.07
C GLN A 44 14.29 -15.44 -1.45
N LYS A 45 15.52 -15.39 -1.96
CA LYS A 45 15.78 -15.45 -3.41
C LYS A 45 17.18 -16.00 -3.67
N ALA A 46 17.35 -16.81 -4.70
CA ALA A 46 18.68 -17.22 -5.14
C ALA A 46 19.42 -16.08 -5.90
N LEU A 47 20.75 -16.16 -6.01
CA LEU A 47 21.52 -15.20 -6.82
C LEU A 47 21.13 -15.32 -8.31
N GLY A 48 21.38 -14.25 -9.06
CA GLY A 48 21.07 -14.19 -10.50
C GLY A 48 19.63 -13.76 -10.83
N PRO A 49 19.23 -13.83 -12.12
CA PRO A 49 17.95 -13.30 -12.61
C PRO A 49 16.79 -14.30 -12.42
N VAL A 50 16.66 -14.83 -11.21
CA VAL A 50 15.59 -15.78 -10.83
C VAL A 50 14.62 -15.13 -9.86
N PRO A 51 13.30 -15.40 -9.95
CA PRO A 51 12.33 -14.93 -8.97
C PRO A 51 12.65 -15.44 -7.55
N GLY A 52 12.22 -14.68 -6.56
CA GLY A 52 12.23 -15.04 -5.16
C GLY A 52 10.82 -15.23 -4.61
N THR A 53 10.73 -15.39 -3.31
CA THR A 53 9.48 -15.43 -2.56
C THR A 53 9.43 -14.30 -1.54
N PHE A 54 8.23 -13.91 -1.16
CA PHE A 54 8.01 -13.00 -0.04
C PHE A 54 6.82 -13.43 0.83
N SER A 55 6.81 -12.92 2.06
CA SER A 55 5.66 -12.93 2.96
C SER A 55 5.58 -11.61 3.73
N THR A 56 4.38 -11.10 3.99
CA THR A 56 4.15 -9.88 4.78
C THR A 56 3.40 -10.15 6.08
N SER A 57 3.57 -9.27 7.06
CA SER A 57 2.80 -9.23 8.31
C SER A 57 2.71 -7.81 8.87
N GLY A 58 1.75 -7.57 9.77
CA GLY A 58 1.46 -6.26 10.34
C GLY A 58 0.25 -5.61 9.69
N ALA A 59 0.46 -4.54 8.93
CA ALA A 59 -0.59 -3.79 8.23
C ALA A 59 -1.47 -4.64 7.32
N PHE A 60 -0.89 -5.69 6.73
CA PHE A 60 -1.59 -6.73 5.99
C PHE A 60 -0.76 -8.02 5.99
N ALA A 61 -1.41 -9.14 5.65
CA ALA A 61 -0.76 -10.43 5.46
C ALA A 61 -0.99 -10.92 4.02
N ASP A 62 0.09 -11.22 3.32
CA ASP A 62 0.11 -11.75 1.96
C ASP A 62 1.41 -12.54 1.74
N TYR A 63 1.45 -13.33 0.68
CA TYR A 63 2.63 -14.07 0.26
C TYR A 63 2.61 -14.26 -1.26
N GLY A 64 3.80 -14.42 -1.84
CA GLY A 64 3.88 -14.62 -3.28
C GLY A 64 5.28 -14.49 -3.84
N THR A 65 5.36 -13.97 -5.07
CA THR A 65 6.58 -13.92 -5.87
C THR A 65 7.27 -12.57 -5.75
N LEU A 66 8.59 -12.59 -5.63
CA LEU A 66 9.46 -11.41 -5.69
C LEU A 66 10.20 -11.38 -7.04
N ILE A 67 10.11 -10.27 -7.75
CA ILE A 67 10.81 -10.05 -9.02
C ILE A 67 11.73 -8.84 -8.88
N THR A 68 12.97 -8.96 -9.36
CA THR A 68 13.90 -7.83 -9.50
C THR A 68 13.72 -7.22 -10.89
N GLU A 69 13.04 -6.09 -10.99
CA GLU A 69 12.80 -5.40 -12.25
C GLU A 69 14.02 -4.61 -12.72
N GLN A 70 14.72 -3.97 -11.78
CA GLN A 70 15.92 -3.18 -12.07
C GLN A 70 16.96 -3.40 -10.97
N ARG A 71 18.24 -3.43 -11.38
CA ARG A 71 19.40 -3.44 -10.49
C ARG A 71 20.47 -2.54 -11.06
N THR A 72 20.94 -1.61 -10.25
CA THR A 72 22.13 -0.79 -10.55
C THR A 72 23.04 -0.83 -9.34
N THR A 73 24.34 -0.98 -9.56
CA THR A 73 25.34 -0.95 -8.48
C THR A 73 26.22 0.28 -8.62
N SER A 74 26.64 0.83 -7.49
CA SER A 74 27.65 1.88 -7.40
C SER A 74 28.67 1.52 -6.33
N ALA A 75 29.91 1.95 -6.52
CA ALA A 75 31.00 1.63 -5.59
C ALA A 75 31.12 2.71 -4.52
N LEU A 76 31.32 2.29 -3.26
CA LEU A 76 31.90 3.15 -2.23
C LEU A 76 33.42 2.93 -2.19
N PRO A 77 34.21 3.94 -1.79
CA PRO A 77 35.61 3.73 -1.48
C PRO A 77 35.77 2.63 -0.42
N SER A 78 36.77 1.78 -0.60
CA SER A 78 37.17 0.77 0.39
C SER A 78 37.31 1.39 1.79
N PRO A 79 36.92 0.71 2.88
CA PRO A 79 36.44 -0.69 2.99
C PRO A 79 34.91 -0.87 2.96
N PHE A 80 34.13 0.15 2.55
CA PHE A 80 32.72 0.29 2.96
C PHE A 80 31.67 -0.46 2.12
N GLY A 81 32.05 -1.29 1.15
CA GLY A 81 31.12 -2.16 0.41
C GLY A 81 30.59 -1.60 -0.92
N VAL A 82 29.55 -2.25 -1.46
CA VAL A 82 28.86 -1.86 -2.71
C VAL A 82 27.47 -1.32 -2.37
N VAL A 83 27.05 -0.26 -3.06
CA VAL A 83 25.67 0.24 -2.94
C VAL A 83 24.85 -0.31 -4.11
N THR A 84 23.86 -1.12 -3.78
CA THR A 84 22.91 -1.70 -4.73
C THR A 84 21.59 -0.92 -4.68
N HIS A 85 21.15 -0.41 -5.82
CA HIS A 85 19.82 0.17 -6.02
C HIS A 85 18.93 -0.84 -6.75
N LEU A 86 17.77 -1.16 -6.17
CA LEU A 86 16.82 -2.11 -6.76
C LEU A 86 15.44 -1.49 -6.95
N VAL A 87 14.76 -1.92 -8.02
CA VAL A 87 13.31 -1.85 -8.14
C VAL A 87 12.78 -3.28 -8.05
N LEU A 88 11.92 -3.53 -7.06
CA LEU A 88 11.42 -4.85 -6.70
C LEU A 88 9.91 -4.88 -6.84
N LEU A 89 9.39 -5.80 -7.65
CA LEU A 89 7.96 -6.07 -7.79
C LEU A 89 7.58 -7.26 -6.90
N PHE A 90 6.54 -7.07 -6.09
CA PHE A 90 5.94 -8.08 -5.23
C PHE A 90 4.57 -8.44 -5.79
N GLU A 91 4.39 -9.70 -6.17
CA GLU A 91 3.14 -10.23 -6.73
C GLU A 91 2.46 -11.14 -5.71
N GLY A 92 1.42 -10.60 -5.06
CA GLY A 92 0.63 -11.32 -4.06
C GLY A 92 -0.79 -11.61 -4.54
N GLN A 93 -1.61 -12.18 -3.66
CA GLN A 93 -2.99 -12.56 -4.02
C GLN A 93 -3.93 -11.37 -4.15
N GLN A 94 -3.62 -10.27 -3.48
CA GLN A 94 -4.46 -9.08 -3.37
C GLN A 94 -4.11 -7.98 -4.37
N GLY A 95 -3.08 -8.21 -5.20
CA GLY A 95 -2.52 -7.27 -6.15
C GLY A 95 -1.01 -7.28 -6.13
N THR A 96 -0.41 -6.25 -6.71
CA THR A 96 1.04 -6.04 -6.72
C THR A 96 1.43 -4.78 -5.98
N PHE A 97 2.65 -4.73 -5.44
CA PHE A 97 3.27 -3.49 -5.00
C PHE A 97 4.75 -3.48 -5.37
N THR A 98 5.27 -2.28 -5.65
CA THR A 98 6.66 -2.11 -6.09
C THR A 98 7.43 -1.28 -5.08
N LEU A 99 8.61 -1.76 -4.70
CA LEU A 99 9.56 -1.04 -3.86
C LEU A 99 10.70 -0.48 -4.69
N ARG A 100 11.16 0.72 -4.34
CA ARG A 100 12.51 1.20 -4.66
C ARG A 100 13.37 1.08 -3.42
N THR A 101 14.58 0.56 -3.57
CA THR A 101 15.50 0.29 -2.47
C THR A 101 16.89 0.83 -2.74
N GLN A 102 17.61 1.10 -1.66
CA GLN A 102 19.04 1.35 -1.65
C GLN A 102 19.66 0.54 -0.51
N ILE A 103 20.60 -0.34 -0.84
CA ILE A 103 21.21 -1.31 0.07
C ILE A 103 22.72 -1.15 0.02
N ILE A 104 23.37 -1.13 1.18
CA ILE A 104 24.82 -1.19 1.34
C ILE A 104 25.17 -2.64 1.67
N GLU A 105 25.97 -3.26 0.81
CA GLU A 105 26.46 -4.63 0.96
C GLU A 105 27.87 -4.59 1.56
N THR A 106 28.01 -4.99 2.82
CA THR A 106 29.26 -4.93 3.59
C THR A 106 29.86 -6.33 3.77
N VAL A 107 31.16 -6.47 3.49
CA VAL A 107 31.89 -7.73 3.71
C VAL A 107 31.90 -8.08 5.21
N THR A 108 31.63 -9.33 5.55
CA THR A 108 31.69 -9.81 6.94
C THR A 108 33.01 -10.55 7.23
N ASN A 109 33.14 -11.14 8.41
CA ASN A 109 34.28 -12.01 8.73
C ASN A 109 34.26 -13.33 7.93
N ASP A 110 33.08 -13.74 7.42
CA ASP A 110 32.97 -14.84 6.46
C ASP A 110 33.05 -14.25 5.04
N PRO A 111 34.05 -14.66 4.23
CA PRO A 111 34.23 -14.10 2.88
C PRO A 111 33.08 -14.44 1.92
N ASN A 112 32.19 -15.38 2.26
CA ASN A 112 31.03 -15.73 1.43
C ASN A 112 29.74 -15.00 1.84
N ILE A 113 29.79 -14.19 2.91
CA ILE A 113 28.63 -13.50 3.45
C ILE A 113 28.84 -12.00 3.40
N PHE A 114 27.91 -11.32 2.73
CA PHE A 114 27.73 -9.88 2.77
C PHE A 114 26.54 -9.55 3.65
N ALA A 115 26.70 -8.57 4.53
CA ALA A 115 25.61 -8.00 5.32
C ALA A 115 24.96 -6.85 4.55
N ASP A 116 23.64 -6.85 4.49
CA ASP A 116 22.83 -5.82 3.83
C ASP A 116 22.23 -4.89 4.88
N ASP A 117 22.45 -3.58 4.76
CA ASP A 117 21.70 -2.52 5.45
C ASP A 117 21.14 -1.55 4.43
N GLY A 118 19.91 -1.07 4.60
CA GLY A 118 19.30 -0.23 3.58
C GLY A 118 18.00 0.46 3.93
N VAL A 119 17.43 1.11 2.92
CA VAL A 119 16.14 1.79 2.98
C VAL A 119 15.25 1.41 1.80
N TRP A 120 13.95 1.52 2.00
CA TRP A 120 12.96 1.29 0.96
C TRP A 120 11.83 2.31 0.97
N VAL A 121 11.17 2.45 -0.19
CA VAL A 121 9.94 3.23 -0.38
C VAL A 121 9.01 2.49 -1.35
N ILE A 122 7.71 2.48 -1.04
CA ILE A 122 6.67 1.99 -1.96
C ILE A 122 6.44 3.04 -3.06
N ILE A 123 6.62 2.66 -4.31
CA ILE A 123 6.51 3.57 -5.46
C ILE A 123 5.23 3.36 -6.29
N SER A 124 4.62 2.19 -6.21
CA SER A 124 3.36 1.87 -6.89
C SER A 124 2.69 0.65 -6.28
N GLY A 125 1.39 0.49 -6.54
CA GLY A 125 0.65 -0.72 -6.24
C GLY A 125 -0.60 -0.86 -7.11
N THR A 126 -1.18 -2.05 -7.09
CA THR A 126 -2.41 -2.42 -7.81
C THR A 126 -3.35 -3.20 -6.87
N GLY A 127 -4.61 -3.40 -7.28
CA GLY A 127 -5.59 -4.11 -6.44
C GLY A 127 -5.78 -3.41 -5.10
N LEU A 128 -5.76 -4.19 -4.01
CA LEU A 128 -5.86 -3.65 -2.64
C LEU A 128 -4.67 -2.76 -2.25
N TYR A 129 -3.54 -2.87 -2.97
CA TYR A 129 -2.35 -2.06 -2.74
C TYR A 129 -2.31 -0.77 -3.57
N GLY A 130 -3.35 -0.46 -4.35
CA GLY A 130 -3.37 0.70 -5.28
C GLY A 130 -3.00 2.03 -4.62
N ASN A 131 -3.45 2.21 -3.38
CA ASN A 131 -3.17 3.42 -2.59
C ASN A 131 -2.15 3.21 -1.47
N LEU A 132 -1.49 2.06 -1.41
CA LEU A 132 -0.49 1.76 -0.39
C LEU A 132 0.70 2.71 -0.54
N ARG A 133 1.09 3.33 0.57
CA ARG A 133 2.30 4.18 0.67
C ARG A 133 3.08 3.79 1.91
N GLY A 134 4.39 3.97 1.87
CA GLY A 134 5.22 3.73 3.05
C GLY A 134 6.71 3.70 2.75
N THR A 135 7.49 3.69 3.83
CA THR A 135 8.95 3.66 3.80
C THR A 135 9.47 2.86 4.99
N GLY A 136 10.74 2.46 4.92
CA GLY A 136 11.36 1.75 6.01
C GLY A 136 12.82 1.38 5.80
N LYS A 137 13.26 0.40 6.58
CA LYS A 137 14.61 -0.15 6.67
C LYS A 137 14.67 -1.56 6.11
N ILE A 138 15.88 -1.95 5.69
CA ILE A 138 16.21 -3.28 5.18
C ILE A 138 17.38 -3.80 6.00
N ASP A 139 17.26 -5.02 6.48
CA ASP A 139 18.36 -5.81 7.03
C ASP A 139 18.41 -7.14 6.29
N GLY A 140 19.59 -7.68 6.04
CA GLY A 140 19.69 -8.97 5.36
C GLY A 140 21.10 -9.46 5.14
N THR A 141 21.20 -10.52 4.34
CA THR A 141 22.47 -11.08 3.92
C THR A 141 22.41 -11.61 2.50
N VAL A 142 23.54 -11.52 1.82
CA VAL A 142 23.85 -12.29 0.61
C VAL A 142 24.85 -13.37 0.99
N ASN A 143 24.50 -14.64 0.79
CA ASN A 143 25.36 -15.79 1.03
C ASN A 143 25.67 -16.50 -0.29
N ASP A 144 26.90 -16.32 -0.76
CA ASP A 144 27.38 -16.88 -2.03
C ASP A 144 27.57 -18.39 -1.97
N ALA A 145 27.98 -18.93 -0.80
CA ALA A 145 28.18 -20.35 -0.62
C ALA A 145 26.88 -21.16 -0.73
N THR A 146 25.76 -20.60 -0.25
CA THR A 146 24.44 -21.23 -0.32
C THR A 146 23.59 -20.73 -1.49
N ASN A 147 24.11 -19.81 -2.32
CA ASN A 147 23.37 -19.16 -3.39
C ASN A 147 22.05 -18.55 -2.90
N LEU A 148 22.07 -17.79 -1.80
CA LEU A 148 20.87 -17.31 -1.13
C LEU A 148 20.99 -15.85 -0.70
N ILE A 149 19.95 -15.08 -1.00
CA ILE A 149 19.71 -13.73 -0.51
C ILE A 149 18.50 -13.78 0.42
N THR A 150 18.67 -13.31 1.66
CA THR A 150 17.60 -13.19 2.64
C THR A 150 17.52 -11.75 3.14
N ARG A 151 16.34 -11.14 3.07
CA ARG A 151 16.13 -9.76 3.55
C ARG A 151 14.83 -9.62 4.31
N ILE A 152 14.88 -8.82 5.35
CA ILE A 152 13.75 -8.35 6.15
C ILE A 152 13.60 -6.84 5.90
N TYR A 153 12.41 -6.45 5.47
CA TYR A 153 12.03 -5.07 5.27
C TYR A 153 11.07 -4.70 6.39
N THR A 154 11.42 -3.71 7.21
CA THR A 154 10.53 -3.20 8.27
C THR A 154 10.22 -1.74 8.04
N GLY A 155 8.99 -1.30 8.26
CA GLY A 155 8.64 0.10 8.12
C GLY A 155 7.21 0.41 8.51
N ILE A 156 6.77 1.61 8.14
CA ILE A 156 5.42 2.09 8.37
C ILE A 156 4.75 2.30 7.01
N VAL A 157 3.51 1.81 6.90
CA VAL A 157 2.67 2.00 5.72
C VAL A 157 1.34 2.61 6.10
N GLN A 158 0.64 3.12 5.10
CA GLN A 158 -0.70 3.66 5.27
C GLN A 158 -1.55 3.38 4.03
N PHE A 159 -2.83 3.12 4.28
CA PHE A 159 -3.90 3.11 3.27
C PHE A 159 -4.72 4.39 3.49
N PRO A 160 -5.12 5.11 2.43
CA PRO A 160 -5.86 6.37 2.55
C PRO A 160 -7.19 6.22 3.28
#